data_AF-A0A528B8T7-F1
#
_entry.id   AF-A0A528B8T7-F1
#
_cell.length_a   1.000
_cell.length_b   1.000
_cell.length_c   1.000
_cell.angle_alpha   90.00
_cell.angle_beta   90.00
_cell.angle_gamma   90.00
#
_symmetry.space_group_name_H-M   'P 1'
#
loop_
_entity.id
_entity.type
_entity.pdbx_description
1 polymer ?
#
loop_
_entity_poly.entity_id
_entity_poly.type
_entity_poly.pdbx_seq_one_letter_code
_entity_poly.pdbx_strand_id
1 'polypeptide(L)'
;MAGGNTKQVGSVAYAKRDKSYFENRQLVRHANVWHLWALGVGAVISGHFSGWNFGFGTGGWGGMLVAGIIIAIMYIGLVFSIAEMSPALPHTGAAYSFARTAMGPWGGFITGLCENVEYVVTPAVIAFFIGSYMGGIWSVAFPDSSV
;
A
#
# COMPACT_ATOMS: atom_id res chain seq x y z
N MET A 1 0.04 34.60 23.98
CA MET A 1 -0.65 35.36 22.92
C MET A 1 0.36 35.67 21.82
N ALA A 2 0.13 35.22 20.59
CA ALA A 2 0.76 35.78 19.38
C ALA A 2 -0.09 35.33 18.18
N GLY A 3 -0.77 36.29 17.55
CA GLY A 3 -1.74 36.05 16.49
C GLY A 3 -1.09 35.54 15.20
N GLY A 4 -1.48 34.36 14.75
CA GLY A 4 -1.19 33.88 13.41
C GLY A 4 -2.10 34.60 12.41
N ASN A 5 -1.50 35.37 11.51
CA ASN A 5 -2.23 36.20 10.54
C ASN A 5 -3.08 35.29 9.63
N THR A 6 -4.39 35.29 9.88
CA THR A 6 -5.35 34.44 9.15
C THR A 6 -5.77 35.21 7.91
N LYS A 7 -5.37 34.75 6.73
CA LYS A 7 -5.71 35.41 5.47
C LYS A 7 -7.03 34.83 4.96
N GLN A 8 -8.10 35.61 5.01
CA GLN A 8 -9.40 35.20 4.48
C GLN A 8 -9.44 35.49 2.97
N VAL A 9 -9.72 34.48 2.16
CA VAL A 9 -9.91 34.60 0.72
C VAL A 9 -11.27 33.99 0.39
N GLY A 10 -12.26 34.83 0.09
CA GLY A 10 -13.66 34.41 -0.04
C GLY A 10 -14.18 33.78 1.25
N SER A 11 -14.75 32.57 1.16
CA SER A 11 -15.28 31.84 2.31
C SER A 11 -14.22 31.03 3.08
N VAL A 12 -12.95 31.01 2.65
CA VAL A 12 -11.90 30.16 3.23
C VAL A 12 -10.91 31.00 4.02
N ALA A 13 -10.69 30.62 5.28
CA ALA A 13 -9.73 31.25 6.17
C ALA A 13 -8.42 30.44 6.21
N TYR A 14 -7.34 30.98 5.66
CA TYR A 14 -6.02 30.35 5.69
C TYR A 14 -5.23 30.85 6.90
N ALA A 15 -5.00 29.98 7.88
CA ALA A 15 -4.11 30.28 8.99
C ALA A 15 -2.65 30.09 8.55
N LYS A 16 -1.89 31.18 8.40
CA LYS A 16 -0.42 31.08 8.27
C LYS A 16 0.13 30.62 9.62
N ARG A 17 0.61 29.38 9.68
CA ARG A 17 1.29 28.84 10.86
C ARG A 17 2.78 29.13 10.78
N ASP A 18 3.32 29.59 11.90
CA ASP A 18 4.74 29.88 12.06
C ASP A 18 5.58 28.59 11.98
N LYS A 19 6.88 28.69 11.70
CA LYS A 19 7.79 27.53 11.61
C LYS A 19 7.79 26.66 12.87
N SER A 20 7.65 27.29 14.04
CA SER A 20 7.52 26.61 15.34
C SER A 20 6.34 25.62 15.41
N TYR A 21 5.26 25.84 14.64
CA TYR A 21 4.13 24.91 14.56
C TYR A 21 4.50 23.59 13.89
N PHE A 22 5.38 23.64 12.88
CA PHE A 22 5.82 22.45 12.15
C PHE A 22 6.94 21.71 12.90
N GLU A 23 7.84 22.43 13.57
CA GLU A 23 8.89 21.84 14.43
C GLU A 23 8.29 20.96 15.53
N ASN A 24 7.24 21.43 16.20
CA ASN A 24 6.54 20.66 17.23
C ASN A 24 5.77 19.44 16.71
N ARG A 25 5.62 19.29 15.38
CA ARG A 25 4.88 18.18 14.73
C ARG A 25 5.78 17.30 13.88
N GLN A 26 7.10 17.46 13.96
CA GLN A 26 8.01 16.56 13.29
C GLN A 26 7.92 15.17 13.91
N LEU A 27 7.76 14.16 13.07
CA LEU A 27 7.82 12.77 13.49
C LEU A 27 9.26 12.43 13.88
N VAL A 28 9.41 11.77 15.03
CA VAL A 28 10.69 11.19 15.43
C VAL A 28 11.01 10.06 14.45
N ARG A 29 12.16 10.14 13.77
CA ARG A 29 12.60 9.10 12.84
C ARG A 29 13.00 7.85 13.63
N HIS A 30 12.17 6.81 13.57
CA HIS A 30 12.42 5.51 14.22
C HIS A 30 12.66 4.35 13.24
N ALA A 31 12.22 4.48 11.99
CA ALA A 31 12.37 3.42 11.01
C ALA A 31 13.80 3.37 10.46
N ASN A 32 14.62 2.47 11.00
CA ASN A 32 15.90 2.09 10.40
C ASN A 32 15.69 1.14 9.21
N VAL A 33 16.74 0.90 8.41
CA VAL A 33 16.72 0.03 7.21
C VAL A 33 16.09 -1.34 7.50
N TRP A 34 16.42 -1.95 8.64
CA TRP A 34 15.82 -3.22 9.07
C TRP A 34 14.32 -3.17 9.30
N HIS A 35 13.80 -2.07 9.85
CA HIS A 35 12.37 -1.89 10.07
C HIS A 35 11.64 -1.74 8.73
N LEU A 36 12.20 -0.97 7.80
CA LEU A 36 11.63 -0.79 6.45
C LEU A 36 11.62 -2.11 5.66
N TRP A 37 12.70 -2.89 5.74
CA TRP A 37 12.77 -4.22 5.15
C TRP A 37 11.72 -5.17 5.76
N ALA A 38 11.62 -5.21 7.09
CA ALA A 38 10.65 -6.06 7.78
C ALA A 38 9.21 -5.70 7.42
N LEU A 39 8.89 -4.40 7.31
CA LEU A 39 7.57 -3.94 6.85
C LEU A 39 7.27 -4.41 5.42
N GLY A 40 8.22 -4.25 4.49
CA GLY A 40 8.05 -4.68 3.11
C GLY A 40 7.88 -6.20 2.98
N VAL A 41 8.76 -6.98 3.60
CA VAL A 41 8.73 -8.45 3.54
C VAL A 41 7.48 -8.99 4.23
N GLY A 42 7.10 -8.45 5.39
CA GLY A 42 5.89 -8.85 6.11
C GLY A 42 4.63 -8.63 5.29
N ALA A 43 4.53 -7.50 4.59
CA ALA A 43 3.40 -7.23 3.69
C ALA A 43 3.32 -8.25 2.56
N VAL A 44 4.44 -8.59 1.91
CA VAL A 44 4.46 -9.55 0.77
C VAL A 44 4.13 -10.97 1.20
N ILE A 45 4.72 -11.46 2.30
CA ILE A 45 4.49 -12.84 2.77
C ILE A 45 3.02 -13.04 3.16
N SER A 46 2.36 -12.02 3.74
CA SER A 46 0.96 -12.11 4.12
C SER A 46 0.02 -12.44 2.94
N GLY A 47 0.30 -11.89 1.75
CA GLY A 47 -0.49 -12.13 0.54
C GLY A 47 -0.23 -13.50 -0.12
N HIS A 48 0.92 -14.13 0.18
CA HIS A 48 1.31 -15.40 -0.44
C HIS A 48 0.34 -16.56 -0.11
N PHE A 49 -0.28 -16.52 1.06
CA PHE A 49 -1.19 -17.58 1.51
C PHE A 49 -2.50 -17.63 0.71
N SER A 50 -2.92 -16.49 0.14
CA SER A 50 -4.23 -16.31 -0.49
C SER A 50 -4.29 -16.71 -1.98
N GLY A 51 -3.25 -16.38 -2.78
CA GLY A 51 -3.37 -16.41 -4.25
C GLY A 51 -2.97 -17.71 -4.96
N TRP A 52 -2.09 -18.52 -4.36
CA TRP A 52 -1.42 -19.61 -5.08
C TRP A 52 -2.33 -20.80 -5.37
N ASN A 53 -3.24 -21.12 -4.45
CA ASN A 53 -4.18 -22.24 -4.60
C ASN A 53 -5.11 -22.03 -5.81
N PHE A 54 -5.61 -20.80 -6.00
CA PHE A 54 -6.41 -20.44 -7.17
C PHE A 54 -5.59 -20.47 -8.46
N GLY A 55 -4.35 -19.99 -8.42
CA GLY A 55 -3.44 -20.00 -9.56
C GLY A 55 -3.12 -21.43 -10.05
N PHE A 56 -2.82 -22.34 -9.12
CA PHE A 56 -2.62 -23.75 -9.47
C PHE A 56 -3.92 -24.44 -9.92
N GLY A 57 -5.05 -24.12 -9.30
CA GLY A 57 -6.35 -24.69 -9.67
C GLY A 57 -6.80 -24.32 -11.09
N THR A 58 -6.40 -23.14 -11.58
CA THR A 58 -6.77 -22.63 -12.91
C THR A 58 -5.72 -22.87 -13.98
N GLY A 59 -4.44 -22.61 -13.68
CA GLY A 59 -3.34 -22.68 -14.64
C GLY A 59 -2.53 -23.98 -14.59
N GLY A 60 -2.80 -24.85 -13.62
CA GLY A 60 -1.96 -26.03 -13.34
C GLY A 60 -0.52 -25.65 -13.00
N TRP A 61 0.34 -26.65 -12.90
CA TRP A 61 1.74 -26.44 -12.53
C TRP A 61 2.54 -25.68 -13.60
N GLY A 62 2.34 -26.04 -14.87
CA GLY A 62 3.05 -25.42 -16.00
C GLY A 62 2.64 -23.97 -16.25
N GLY A 63 1.33 -23.68 -16.19
CA GLY A 63 0.83 -22.31 -16.36
C GLY A 63 1.28 -21.39 -15.23
N MET A 64 1.30 -21.88 -13.99
CA MET A 64 1.80 -21.11 -12.84
C MET A 64 3.30 -20.81 -12.94
N LEU A 65 4.11 -21.74 -13.44
CA LEU A 65 5.55 -21.52 -13.62
C LEU A 65 5.81 -20.42 -14.66
N VAL A 66 5.14 -20.48 -15.81
CA VAL A 66 5.30 -19.47 -16.88
C VAL A 66 4.78 -18.11 -16.41
N ALA A 67 3.58 -18.06 -15.81
CA ALA A 67 3.01 -16.83 -15.26
C ALA A 67 3.94 -16.22 -14.19
N GLY A 68 4.49 -17.05 -13.30
CA GLY A 68 5.44 -16.64 -12.28
C GLY A 68 6.70 -15.99 -12.86
N ILE A 69 7.29 -16.58 -13.90
CA ILE A 69 8.48 -16.00 -14.57
C ILE A 69 8.15 -14.64 -15.20
N ILE A 70 7.02 -14.53 -15.91
CA ILE A 70 6.62 -13.29 -16.57
C ILE A 70 6.43 -12.17 -15.54
N ILE A 71 5.67 -12.45 -14.48
CA ILE A 71 5.41 -11.48 -13.41
C ILE A 71 6.70 -11.14 -12.66
N ALA A 72 7.60 -12.11 -12.42
CA ALA A 72 8.89 -11.85 -11.77
C ALA A 72 9.75 -10.86 -12.58
N ILE A 73 9.83 -11.02 -13.90
CA ILE A 73 10.57 -10.08 -14.77
C ILE A 73 9.95 -8.69 -14.73
N MET A 74 8.63 -8.59 -14.85
CA MET A 74 7.91 -7.31 -14.76
C MET A 74 8.13 -6.65 -13.40
N TYR A 75 8.10 -7.43 -12.32
CA TYR A 75 8.27 -6.94 -10.96
C TYR A 75 9.69 -6.43 -10.70
N ILE A 76 10.72 -7.10 -11.21
CA ILE A 76 12.11 -6.62 -11.14
C ILE A 76 12.25 -5.25 -11.82
N GLY A 77 11.67 -5.08 -13.03
CA GLY A 77 11.66 -3.80 -13.73
C GLY A 77 10.96 -2.69 -12.95
N LEU A 78 9.81 -3.00 -12.34
CA LEU A 78 9.07 -2.08 -11.47
C LEU A 78 9.89 -1.67 -10.25
N VAL A 79 10.52 -2.63 -9.56
CA VAL A 79 11.34 -2.37 -8.37
C VAL A 79 12.52 -1.46 -8.70
N PHE A 80 13.22 -1.68 -9.81
CA PHE A 80 14.31 -0.79 -10.24
C PHE A 80 13.81 0.62 -10.54
N SER A 81 12.68 0.75 -11.22
CA SER A 81 12.08 2.06 -11.50
C SER A 81 11.74 2.81 -10.21
N ILE A 82 11.15 2.14 -9.22
CA ILE A 82 10.83 2.74 -7.91
C ILE A 82 12.11 3.07 -7.13
N ALA A 83 13.14 2.22 -7.22
CA ALA A 83 14.42 2.43 -6.54
C ALA A 83 15.15 3.67 -7.04
N GLU A 84 15.06 4.03 -8.33
CA GLU A 84 15.63 5.26 -8.88
C GLU A 84 14.80 6.50 -8.52
N MET A 85 13.47 6.38 -8.47
CA MET A 85 12.59 7.49 -8.13
C MET A 85 12.57 7.82 -6.63
N SER A 86 12.71 6.82 -5.75
CA SER A 86 12.69 6.98 -4.29
C SER A 86 13.72 7.99 -3.73
N PRO A 87 15.01 8.00 -4.16
CA PRO A 87 15.97 9.01 -3.73
C PRO A 87 15.77 10.37 -4.43
N ALA A 88 15.26 10.38 -5.67
CA ALA A 88 15.02 11.61 -6.44
C ALA A 88 13.87 12.45 -5.87
N LEU A 89 12.88 11.80 -5.25
CA LEU A 89 11.66 12.42 -4.72
C LEU A 89 11.42 12.01 -3.25
N PRO A 90 12.19 12.55 -2.29
CA PRO A 90 12.19 12.13 -0.89
C PRO A 90 11.00 12.73 -0.09
N HIS A 91 9.79 12.62 -0.63
CA HIS A 91 8.55 13.00 0.04
C HIS A 91 7.62 11.79 0.17
N THR A 92 6.90 11.71 1.28
CA THR A 92 5.91 10.65 1.55
C THR A 92 4.69 10.85 0.65
N GLY A 93 4.57 10.03 -0.41
CA GLY A 93 3.47 10.15 -1.37
C GLY A 93 3.18 8.94 -2.27
N ALA A 94 3.83 7.79 -2.02
CA ALA A 94 3.57 6.51 -2.73
C ALA A 94 3.57 6.63 -4.28
N ALA A 95 2.89 5.72 -4.99
CA ALA A 95 2.89 5.71 -6.45
C ALA A 95 2.16 6.92 -7.03
N TYR A 96 1.14 7.46 -6.34
CA TYR A 96 0.50 8.73 -6.67
C TYR A 96 1.51 9.85 -6.92
N SER A 97 2.48 10.01 -6.02
CA SER A 97 3.41 11.13 -6.10
C SER A 97 4.45 10.95 -7.20
N PHE A 98 4.84 9.71 -7.52
CA PHE A 98 5.67 9.43 -8.68
C PHE A 98 4.90 9.70 -9.98
N ALA A 99 3.66 9.23 -10.08
CA ALA A 99 2.80 9.46 -11.23
C ALA A 99 2.49 10.94 -11.45
N ARG A 100 2.25 11.70 -10.37
CA ARG A 100 2.04 13.15 -10.45
C ARG A 100 3.26 13.89 -10.99
N THR A 101 4.45 13.48 -10.58
CA THR A 101 5.70 14.12 -11.01
C THR A 101 6.08 13.72 -12.43
N ALA A 102 5.86 12.47 -12.83
CA ALA A 102 6.24 11.97 -14.16
C ALA A 102 5.19 12.27 -15.25
N MET A 103 3.91 12.14 -14.95
CA MET A 103 2.79 12.19 -15.93
C MET A 103 1.87 13.41 -15.74
N GLY A 104 2.19 14.28 -14.79
CA GLY A 104 1.42 15.49 -14.50
C GLY A 104 0.15 15.26 -13.66
N PRO A 105 -0.69 16.29 -13.50
CA PRO A 105 -1.81 16.27 -12.54
C PRO A 105 -2.85 15.18 -12.80
N TRP A 106 -3.14 14.89 -14.07
CA TRP A 106 -4.12 13.87 -14.46
C TRP A 106 -3.62 12.45 -14.20
N GLY A 107 -2.35 12.16 -14.52
CA GLY A 107 -1.73 10.88 -14.22
C GLY A 107 -1.67 10.61 -12.71
N GLY A 108 -1.34 11.64 -11.93
CA GLY A 108 -1.45 11.60 -10.47
C GLY A 108 -2.88 11.30 -10.01
N PHE A 109 -3.88 12.06 -10.47
CA PHE A 109 -5.28 11.88 -10.04
C PHE A 109 -5.81 10.47 -10.29
N ILE A 110 -5.61 9.92 -11.50
CA ILE A 110 -6.06 8.56 -11.83
C ILE A 110 -5.34 7.53 -10.94
N THR A 111 -4.02 7.66 -10.79
CA THR A 111 -3.23 6.76 -9.94
C THR A 111 -3.72 6.79 -8.49
N GLY A 112 -4.03 7.98 -7.96
CA GLY A 112 -4.56 8.12 -6.60
C GLY A 112 -5.96 7.53 -6.44
N LEU A 113 -6.83 7.60 -7.46
CA LEU A 113 -8.13 6.92 -7.44
C LEU A 113 -7.95 5.40 -7.42
N CYS A 114 -7.07 4.86 -8.26
CA CYS A 114 -6.77 3.44 -8.30
C CYS A 114 -6.19 2.96 -6.96
N GLU A 115 -5.23 3.70 -6.38
CA GLU A 115 -4.66 3.38 -5.06
C GLU A 115 -5.75 3.33 -3.98
N ASN A 116 -6.71 4.28 -3.96
CA ASN A 116 -7.79 4.25 -2.97
C ASN A 116 -8.63 2.97 -3.09
N VAL A 117 -8.96 2.54 -4.30
CA VAL A 117 -9.69 1.29 -4.52
C VAL A 117 -8.87 0.09 -4.04
N GLU A 118 -7.58 0.04 -4.37
CA GLU A 118 -6.66 -1.01 -3.92
C GLU A 118 -6.59 -1.09 -2.39
N TYR A 119 -6.46 0.05 -1.70
CA TYR A 119 -6.40 0.12 -0.24
C TYR A 119 -7.71 -0.29 0.44
N VAL A 120 -8.85 -0.21 -0.23
CA VAL A 120 -10.14 -0.70 0.30
C VAL A 120 -10.33 -2.19 0.03
N VAL A 121 -9.99 -2.65 -1.18
CA VAL A 121 -10.19 -4.04 -1.59
C VAL A 121 -9.20 -4.97 -0.90
N THR A 122 -7.95 -4.56 -0.72
CA THR A 122 -6.90 -5.42 -0.13
C THR A 122 -7.27 -5.94 1.27
N PRO A 123 -7.68 -5.09 2.23
CA PRO A 123 -8.14 -5.55 3.54
C PRO A 123 -9.39 -6.44 3.47
N ALA A 124 -10.32 -6.14 2.55
CA ALA A 124 -11.55 -6.93 2.38
C ALA A 124 -11.22 -8.36 1.92
N VAL A 125 -10.30 -8.50 0.97
CA VAL A 125 -9.81 -9.81 0.51
C VAL A 125 -9.08 -10.54 1.64
N ILE A 126 -8.20 -9.86 2.38
CA ILE A 126 -7.51 -10.48 3.53
C ILE A 126 -8.51 -11.00 4.56
N ALA A 127 -9.53 -10.22 4.92
CA ALA A 127 -10.56 -10.63 5.86
C ALA A 127 -11.36 -11.86 5.37
N PHE A 128 -11.68 -11.91 4.07
CA PHE A 128 -12.33 -13.06 3.45
C PHE A 128 -11.48 -14.34 3.60
N PHE A 129 -10.19 -14.26 3.28
CA PHE A 129 -9.29 -15.41 3.41
C PHE A 129 -9.13 -15.87 4.86
N ILE A 130 -8.96 -14.94 5.81
CA ILE A 130 -8.92 -15.27 7.25
C ILE A 130 -10.19 -16.02 7.66
N GLY A 131 -11.37 -15.51 7.28
CA GLY A 131 -12.65 -16.16 7.55
C GLY A 131 -12.72 -17.57 6.98
N SER A 132 -12.28 -17.76 5.72
CA SER A 132 -12.28 -19.07 5.07
C SER A 132 -11.38 -20.10 5.78
N TYR A 133 -10.19 -19.69 6.24
CA TYR A 133 -9.29 -20.56 7.00
C TYR A 133 -9.83 -20.88 8.39
N MET A 134 -10.38 -19.88 9.08
CA MET A 134 -11.00 -20.07 10.39
C MET A 134 -12.18 -21.04 10.30
N GLY A 135 -13.03 -20.92 9.27
CA GLY A 135 -14.13 -21.86 9.02
C GLY A 135 -13.64 -23.29 8.78
N GLY A 136 -12.56 -23.47 8.02
CA GLY A 136 -11.94 -24.78 7.81
C GLY A 136 -11.38 -25.41 9.10
N ILE A 137 -10.80 -24.60 10.00
CA ILE A 137 -10.32 -25.10 11.29
C ILE A 137 -11.51 -25.44 12.20
N TRP A 138 -12.53 -24.58 12.22
CA TRP A 138 -13.70 -24.75 13.07
C TRP A 138 -14.52 -25.99 12.70
N SER A 139 -14.68 -26.28 11.41
CA SER A 139 -15.40 -27.48 10.95
C SER A 139 -14.71 -28.78 11.33
N VAL A 140 -13.36 -28.78 11.39
CA VAL A 140 -12.58 -29.94 11.85
C VAL A 140 -12.56 -30.03 13.38
N ALA A 141 -12.49 -28.90 14.08
CA ALA A 141 -12.43 -28.85 15.54
C ALA A 141 -13.80 -29.07 16.23
N PHE A 142 -14.90 -28.66 15.58
CA PHE A 142 -16.27 -28.73 16.09
C PHE A 142 -17.26 -29.22 15.00
N PRO A 143 -17.22 -30.51 14.64
CA PRO A 143 -18.00 -31.07 13.52
C PRO A 143 -19.52 -30.92 13.66
N ASP A 144 -20.04 -30.82 14.89
CA ASP A 144 -21.48 -30.75 15.19
C ASP A 144 -21.99 -29.31 15.40
N SER A 145 -21.14 -28.30 15.28
CA SER A 145 -21.59 -26.91 15.34
C SER A 145 -22.19 -26.51 13.99
N SER A 146 -23.49 -26.24 13.97
CA SER A 146 -24.26 -25.88 12.76
C SER A 146 -24.02 -24.45 12.28
N VAL A 147 -22.78 -23.97 12.38
CA VAL A 147 -22.33 -22.63 11.94
C VAL A 147 -21.42 -22.74 10.73
#